data_AF-A0A6C0HZ33-F1
#
_entry.id   AF-A0A6C0HZ33-F1
#
_cell.length_a   1.000
_cell.length_b   1.000
_cell.length_c   1.000
_cell.angle_alpha   90.00
_cell.angle_beta   90.00
_cell.angle_gamma   90.00
#
_symmetry.space_group_name_H-M   'P 1'
#
loop_
_entity.id
_entity.type
_entity.pdbx_description
1 polymer ?
#
loop_
_entity_poly.entity_id
_entity_poly.type
_entity_poly.pdbx_seq_one_letter_code
_entity_poly.pdbx_strand_id
1 'polypeptide(L)'
;MSSLHQWCTQKTKSIIYRQDFQQHLTMTMNLSLELYRVMISSLLIVFVPQQCDDHVCVFMENNASRNQMSFIALVINYITMISLLIMYICEIRREEKLIKVLEVNNTISTDNDSVGKCLELLDTAKKEKIFSIDLYYQITSYIAIAIYVINILVSGVALQQTSLGNQTTIIFLTNLLFMINKFSNVYIIINTDKNIFFSAYLNTKVQFNDIDPRELNKIEKRQSIQQYVYNIEKSRGFCLIEKPKINFLNTGGFIIDMSSSESDPEFTEKEEL
;
A
#
# COMPACT_ATOMS: atom_id res chain seq x y z
N MET A 1 18.03 -40.46 15.04
CA MET A 1 18.35 -39.07 14.65
C MET A 1 17.17 -38.29 14.06
N SER A 2 16.15 -38.92 13.47
CA SER A 2 14.99 -38.21 12.88
C SER A 2 14.03 -37.55 13.89
N SER A 3 13.83 -38.16 15.07
CA SER A 3 12.88 -37.69 16.08
C SER A 3 13.33 -36.40 16.80
N LEU A 4 14.62 -36.27 17.09
CA LEU A 4 15.19 -35.07 17.73
C LEU A 4 15.14 -33.86 16.78
N HIS A 5 15.39 -34.09 15.49
CA HIS A 5 15.31 -33.03 14.49
C HIS A 5 13.87 -32.52 14.36
N GLN A 6 12.88 -33.42 14.19
CA GLN A 6 11.46 -33.04 14.12
C GLN A 6 10.97 -32.31 15.37
N TRP A 7 11.40 -32.75 16.55
CA TRP A 7 11.06 -32.10 17.81
C TRP A 7 11.66 -30.69 17.90
N CYS A 8 12.94 -30.52 17.53
CA CYS A 8 13.57 -29.21 17.48
C CYS A 8 12.86 -28.28 16.47
N THR A 9 12.47 -28.78 15.29
CA THR A 9 11.77 -27.97 14.27
C THR A 9 10.35 -27.59 14.70
N GLN A 10 9.61 -28.48 15.36
CA GLN A 10 8.29 -28.15 15.89
C GLN A 10 8.36 -27.17 17.06
N LYS A 11 9.36 -27.33 17.94
CA LYS A 11 9.56 -26.45 19.09
C LYS A 11 9.98 -25.05 18.65
N THR A 12 10.88 -24.93 17.67
CA THR A 12 11.22 -23.62 17.08
C THR A 12 10.05 -23.01 16.32
N LYS A 13 9.33 -23.76 15.47
CA LYS A 13 8.12 -23.25 14.79
C LYS A 13 7.06 -22.72 15.77
N SER A 14 6.84 -23.40 16.89
CA SER A 14 5.83 -22.99 17.89
C SER A 14 6.29 -21.86 18.82
N ILE A 15 7.59 -21.62 18.95
CA ILE A 15 8.15 -20.45 19.66
C ILE A 15 8.10 -19.23 18.74
N ILE A 16 8.54 -19.37 17.49
CA ILE A 16 8.47 -18.33 16.45
C ILE A 16 7.02 -17.90 16.22
N TYR A 17 6.10 -18.85 16.00
CA TYR A 17 4.67 -18.56 15.83
C TYR A 17 4.03 -17.84 17.04
N ARG A 18 4.46 -18.15 18.26
CA ARG A 18 3.98 -17.46 19.48
C ARG A 18 4.56 -16.06 19.62
N GLN A 19 5.83 -15.87 19.23
CA GLN A 19 6.49 -14.57 19.18
C GLN A 19 5.83 -13.68 18.13
N ASP A 20 5.64 -14.18 16.91
CA ASP A 20 4.99 -13.49 15.81
C ASP A 20 3.54 -13.12 16.16
N PHE A 21 2.79 -14.02 16.82
CA PHE A 21 1.41 -13.74 17.22
C PHE A 21 1.29 -12.67 18.32
N GLN A 22 2.14 -12.69 19.35
CA GLN A 22 2.13 -11.66 20.38
C GLN A 22 2.64 -10.29 19.88
N GLN A 23 3.62 -10.30 18.98
CA GLN A 23 4.09 -9.10 18.29
C GLN A 23 3.01 -8.56 17.35
N HIS A 24 2.35 -9.41 16.57
CA HIS A 24 1.19 -9.03 15.76
C HIS A 24 0.05 -8.46 16.61
N LEU A 25 -0.29 -9.07 17.75
CA LEU A 25 -1.37 -8.59 18.61
C LEU A 25 -1.07 -7.21 19.21
N THR A 26 0.15 -7.00 19.71
CA THR A 26 0.59 -5.71 20.29
C THR A 26 0.66 -4.62 19.21
N MET A 27 1.16 -4.96 18.03
CA MET A 27 1.20 -4.09 16.86
C MET A 27 -0.20 -3.73 16.34
N THR A 28 -1.12 -4.69 16.28
CA THR A 28 -2.53 -4.47 15.91
C THR A 28 -3.25 -3.58 16.92
N MET A 29 -2.98 -3.72 18.22
CA MET A 29 -3.55 -2.84 19.25
C MET A 29 -3.04 -1.39 19.11
N ASN A 30 -1.73 -1.20 18.92
CA ASN A 30 -1.15 0.13 18.71
C ASN A 30 -1.70 0.80 17.44
N LEU A 31 -1.84 0.04 16.36
CA LEU A 31 -2.44 0.51 15.12
C LEU A 31 -3.91 0.91 15.30
N SER A 32 -4.68 0.14 16.06
CA SER A 32 -6.09 0.43 16.33
C SER A 32 -6.25 1.73 17.11
N LEU A 33 -5.36 1.98 18.07
CA LEU A 33 -5.32 3.24 18.83
C LEU A 33 -4.89 4.42 17.95
N GLU A 34 -3.95 4.22 17.03
CA GLU A 34 -3.55 5.23 16.06
C GLU A 34 -4.72 5.61 15.13
N LEU A 35 -5.45 4.62 14.61
CA LEU A 35 -6.63 4.84 13.78
C LEU A 35 -7.73 5.62 14.54
N TYR A 36 -8.02 5.23 15.78
CA TYR A 36 -8.97 5.96 16.63
C TYR A 36 -8.57 7.44 16.81
N ARG A 37 -7.28 7.71 17.09
CA ARG A 37 -6.78 9.08 17.26
C ARG A 37 -6.89 9.89 15.97
N VAL A 38 -6.59 9.29 14.82
CA VAL A 38 -6.73 9.96 13.51
C VAL A 38 -8.18 10.33 13.24
N MET A 39 -9.12 9.43 13.55
CA MET A 39 -10.55 9.71 13.39
C MET A 39 -11.00 10.90 14.24
N ILE A 40 -10.64 10.92 15.53
CA ILE A 40 -10.95 12.06 16.41
C ILE A 40 -10.31 13.35 15.91
N SER A 41 -9.06 13.27 15.46
CA SER A 41 -8.30 14.44 15.03
C SER A 41 -8.80 15.01 13.69
N SER A 42 -9.55 14.24 12.90
CA SER A 42 -10.18 14.73 11.67
C SER A 42 -11.45 15.55 11.92
N LEU A 43 -12.17 15.25 13.00
CA LEU A 43 -13.44 15.88 13.40
C LEU A 43 -13.21 16.92 14.52
N LEU A 44 -12.31 17.88 14.26
CA LEU A 44 -11.89 18.92 15.20
C LEU A 44 -13.05 19.69 15.82
N ILE A 45 -14.04 20.13 15.03
CA ILE A 45 -15.19 20.90 15.51
C ILE A 45 -16.04 20.09 16.49
N VAL A 46 -16.20 18.79 16.22
CA VAL A 46 -17.07 17.89 16.98
C VAL A 46 -16.44 17.45 18.30
N PHE A 47 -15.12 17.16 18.31
CA PHE A 47 -14.44 16.63 19.50
C PHE A 47 -13.72 17.67 20.35
N VAL A 48 -13.43 18.86 19.81
CA VAL A 48 -12.88 19.96 20.62
C VAL A 48 -14.03 20.64 21.36
N PRO A 49 -13.94 20.82 22.70
CA PRO A 49 -15.00 21.45 23.47
C PRO A 49 -15.13 22.93 23.14
N GLN A 50 -16.37 23.38 23.04
CA GLN A 50 -16.75 24.75 22.73
C GLN A 50 -17.68 25.31 23.80
N GLN A 51 -17.70 26.64 23.93
CA GLN A 51 -18.58 27.34 24.86
C GLN A 51 -19.95 27.55 24.21
N CYS A 52 -21.00 27.12 24.91
CA CYS A 52 -22.39 27.37 24.57
C CYS A 52 -22.96 28.33 25.62
N ASP A 53 -23.09 29.61 25.30
CA ASP A 53 -23.59 30.67 26.21
C ASP A 53 -22.99 30.56 27.62
N ASP A 54 -23.69 29.87 28.55
CA ASP A 54 -23.31 29.69 29.95
C ASP A 54 -22.79 28.27 30.33
N HIS A 55 -22.72 27.33 29.39
CA HIS A 55 -22.25 25.95 29.64
C HIS A 55 -21.27 25.43 28.58
N VAL A 56 -20.62 24.31 28.87
CA VAL A 56 -19.81 23.58 27.88
C VAL A 56 -20.75 22.78 26.98
N CYS A 57 -20.67 22.96 25.67
CA CYS A 57 -21.55 22.28 24.73
C CYS A 57 -21.46 20.75 24.91
N VAL A 58 -22.61 20.08 24.98
CA VAL A 58 -22.65 18.62 24.91
C VAL A 58 -22.29 18.17 23.49
N PHE A 59 -21.72 16.97 23.31
CA PHE A 59 -21.35 16.44 21.98
C PHE A 59 -22.44 16.61 20.91
N MET A 60 -23.71 16.39 21.27
CA MET A 60 -24.85 16.54 20.35
C MET A 60 -25.18 18.01 20.02
N GLU A 61 -24.86 18.93 20.93
CA GLU A 61 -25.02 20.39 20.72
C GLU A 61 -23.84 20.98 19.95
N ASN A 62 -22.69 20.32 19.99
CA ASN A 62 -21.49 20.67 19.22
C ASN A 62 -21.63 20.34 17.72
N ASN A 63 -22.75 19.72 17.31
CA ASN A 63 -23.11 19.48 15.92
C ASN A 63 -23.54 20.81 15.27
N ALA A 64 -22.51 21.54 14.84
CA ALA A 64 -22.51 22.94 14.45
C ALA A 64 -23.71 23.39 13.58
N SER A 65 -24.58 24.21 14.19
CA SER A 65 -25.55 25.04 13.46
C SER A 65 -25.65 26.49 13.97
N ARG A 66 -24.75 26.92 14.88
CA ARG A 66 -24.79 28.31 15.42
C ARG A 66 -24.34 29.35 14.40
N ASN A 67 -23.19 29.12 13.74
CA ASN A 67 -22.56 30.09 12.83
C ASN A 67 -22.23 29.45 11.48
N GLN A 68 -22.31 30.26 10.41
CA GLN A 68 -21.96 29.83 9.05
C GLN A 68 -20.53 29.27 8.97
N MET A 69 -19.58 29.88 9.68
CA MET A 69 -18.17 29.43 9.70
C MET A 69 -18.02 28.04 10.35
N SER A 70 -18.71 27.78 11.46
CA SER A 70 -18.68 26.47 12.13
C SER A 70 -19.35 25.38 11.30
N PHE A 71 -20.42 25.72 10.56
CA PHE A 71 -21.05 24.78 9.63
C PHE A 71 -20.12 24.42 8.47
N ILE A 72 -19.44 25.40 7.86
CA ILE A 72 -18.45 25.16 6.81
C ILE A 72 -17.30 24.29 7.35
N ALA A 73 -16.79 24.60 8.55
CA ALA A 73 -15.75 23.82 9.20
C ALA A 73 -16.19 22.36 9.43
N LEU A 74 -17.44 22.14 9.87
CA LEU A 74 -18.00 20.81 10.07
C LEU A 74 -18.08 20.01 8.76
N VAL A 75 -18.49 20.63 7.66
CA VAL A 75 -18.49 19.98 6.33
C VAL A 75 -17.08 19.56 5.93
N ILE A 76 -16.08 20.43 6.12
CA ILE A 76 -14.68 20.13 5.81
C ILE A 76 -14.14 19.03 6.72
N ASN A 77 -14.52 18.99 8.00
CA ASN A 77 -14.18 17.90 8.93
C ASN A 77 -14.64 16.54 8.37
N TYR A 78 -15.90 16.42 7.92
CA TYR A 78 -16.40 15.18 7.34
C TYR A 78 -15.71 14.81 6.01
N ILE A 79 -15.43 15.79 5.14
CA ILE A 79 -14.66 15.55 3.91
C ILE A 79 -13.26 15.04 4.25
N THR A 80 -12.63 15.63 5.26
CA THR A 80 -11.29 15.24 5.74
C THR A 80 -11.31 13.82 6.29
N MET A 81 -12.30 13.48 7.11
CA MET A 81 -12.50 12.12 7.62
C MET A 81 -12.62 11.11 6.47
N ILE A 82 -13.46 11.38 5.46
CA ILE A 82 -13.61 10.50 4.29
C ILE A 82 -12.29 10.35 3.53
N SER A 83 -11.56 11.46 3.30
CA SER A 83 -10.26 11.43 2.63
C SER A 83 -9.23 10.58 3.39
N LEU A 84 -9.20 10.68 4.72
CA LEU A 84 -8.32 9.89 5.57
C LEU A 84 -8.68 8.41 5.57
N LEU A 85 -9.98 8.08 5.55
CA LEU A 85 -10.44 6.70 5.41
C LEU A 85 -10.01 6.09 4.06
N ILE A 86 -10.11 6.84 2.96
CA ILE A 86 -9.66 6.40 1.63
C ILE A 86 -8.14 6.13 1.65
N MET A 87 -7.35 7.07 2.18
CA MET A 87 -5.90 6.90 2.33
C MET A 87 -5.56 5.64 3.16
N TYR A 88 -6.24 5.42 4.29
CA TYR A 88 -6.04 4.23 5.13
C TYR A 88 -6.43 2.92 4.41
N ILE A 89 -7.51 2.91 3.63
CA ILE A 89 -7.89 1.75 2.82
C ILE A 89 -6.79 1.45 1.79
N CYS A 90 -6.23 2.47 1.14
CA CYS A 90 -5.10 2.31 0.23
C CYS A 90 -3.86 1.75 0.96
N GLU A 91 -3.57 2.25 2.17
CA GLU A 91 -2.47 1.76 3.03
C GLU A 91 -2.60 0.26 3.33
N ILE A 92 -3.79 -0.20 3.73
CA ILE A 92 -4.07 -1.61 4.02
C ILE A 92 -3.91 -2.47 2.77
N ARG A 93 -4.49 -2.04 1.63
CA ARG A 93 -4.42 -2.81 0.37
C ARG A 93 -3.00 -2.90 -0.17
N ARG A 94 -2.21 -1.82 -0.02
CA ARG A 94 -0.78 -1.81 -0.35
C ARG A 94 -0.04 -2.86 0.46
N GLU A 95 -0.20 -2.83 1.78
CA GLU A 95 0.53 -3.75 2.67
C GLU A 95 0.16 -5.22 2.45
N GLU A 96 -1.14 -5.52 2.34
CA GLU A 96 -1.60 -6.87 2.04
C GLU A 96 -0.97 -7.40 0.74
N LYS A 97 -0.78 -6.52 -0.24
CA LYS A 97 -0.16 -6.88 -1.51
C LYS A 97 1.35 -7.09 -1.39
N LEU A 98 2.04 -6.23 -0.64
CA LEU A 98 3.48 -6.35 -0.39
C LEU A 98 3.79 -7.66 0.36
N ILE A 99 3.09 -7.95 1.47
CA ILE A 99 3.28 -9.17 2.26
C ILE A 99 3.02 -10.45 1.45
N LYS A 100 2.11 -10.42 0.49
CA LYS A 100 1.80 -11.59 -0.36
C LYS A 100 2.88 -11.90 -1.39
N VAL A 101 3.73 -10.93 -1.73
CA VAL A 101 4.65 -11.01 -2.86
C VAL A 101 6.11 -10.93 -2.43
N LEU A 102 6.40 -10.18 -1.37
CA LEU A 102 7.73 -9.86 -0.91
C LEU A 102 7.93 -10.31 0.54
N GLU A 103 9.17 -10.63 0.87
CA GLU A 103 9.63 -10.98 2.21
C GLU A 103 10.70 -9.97 2.69
N VAL A 104 10.83 -9.86 4.01
CA VAL A 104 11.89 -9.08 4.66
C VAL A 104 13.02 -10.03 5.00
N ASN A 105 14.16 -9.88 4.33
CA ASN A 105 15.34 -10.68 4.52
C ASN A 105 16.51 -9.84 5.06
N ASN A 106 16.85 -10.00 6.33
CA ASN A 106 17.94 -9.24 6.97
C ASN A 106 19.35 -9.62 6.47
N THR A 107 19.47 -10.61 5.58
CA THR A 107 20.77 -11.12 5.06
C THR A 107 21.15 -10.58 3.69
N ILE A 108 20.22 -9.90 3.00
CA ILE A 108 20.41 -9.33 1.66
C ILE A 108 20.47 -7.80 1.77
N SER A 109 21.24 -7.17 0.89
CA SER A 109 21.37 -5.71 0.87
C SER A 109 20.05 -5.01 0.54
N THR A 110 19.83 -3.85 1.14
CA THR A 110 18.59 -3.05 1.06
C THR A 110 18.66 -1.92 0.04
N ASP A 111 19.69 -1.89 -0.78
CA ASP A 111 19.90 -0.86 -1.80
C ASP A 111 18.89 -0.96 -2.96
N ASN A 112 18.53 0.19 -3.52
CA ASN A 112 17.52 0.32 -4.58
C ASN A 112 17.83 -0.54 -5.82
N ASP A 113 19.11 -0.71 -6.14
CA ASP A 113 19.56 -1.49 -7.31
C ASP A 113 19.47 -3.00 -7.06
N SER A 114 19.87 -3.47 -5.87
CA SER A 114 19.77 -4.90 -5.52
C SER A 114 18.32 -5.35 -5.36
N VAL A 115 17.46 -4.53 -4.72
CA VAL A 115 16.02 -4.83 -4.64
C VAL A 115 15.38 -4.77 -6.04
N GLY A 116 15.83 -3.85 -6.89
CA GLY A 116 15.42 -3.78 -8.29
C GLY A 116 15.70 -5.08 -9.07
N LYS A 117 16.89 -5.66 -8.89
CA LYS A 117 17.28 -6.95 -9.49
C LYS A 117 16.47 -8.12 -8.94
N CYS A 118 16.19 -8.16 -7.64
CA CYS A 118 15.29 -9.18 -7.08
C CYS A 118 13.88 -9.06 -7.68
N LEU A 119 13.35 -7.83 -7.84
CA LEU A 119 12.05 -7.59 -8.43
C LEU A 119 11.97 -7.93 -9.93
N GLU A 120 13.09 -8.01 -10.66
CA GLU A 120 13.13 -8.47 -12.06
C GLU A 120 12.85 -9.97 -12.21
N LEU A 121 13.06 -10.76 -11.16
CA LEU A 121 12.69 -12.18 -11.14
C LEU A 121 11.16 -12.36 -11.08
N LEU A 122 10.43 -11.31 -10.72
CA LEU A 122 8.99 -11.33 -10.62
C LEU A 122 8.33 -11.12 -11.98
N ASP A 123 7.19 -11.80 -12.19
CA ASP A 123 6.36 -11.61 -13.39
C ASP A 123 5.99 -10.13 -13.59
N THR A 124 6.15 -9.62 -14.81
CA THR A 124 5.99 -8.19 -15.15
C THR A 124 4.64 -7.65 -14.72
N ALA A 125 3.57 -8.44 -14.90
CA ALA A 125 2.21 -8.08 -14.51
C ALA A 125 2.02 -7.93 -12.98
N LYS A 126 2.81 -8.61 -12.15
CA LYS A 126 2.76 -8.46 -10.68
C LYS A 126 3.58 -7.25 -10.22
N LYS A 127 4.73 -7.02 -10.85
CA LYS A 127 5.59 -5.86 -10.60
C LYS A 127 4.85 -4.54 -10.89
N GLU A 128 4.20 -4.44 -12.05
CA GLU A 128 3.39 -3.26 -12.40
C GLU A 128 2.24 -3.02 -11.41
N LYS A 129 1.59 -4.09 -10.94
CA LYS A 129 0.55 -3.98 -9.92
C LYS A 129 1.08 -3.40 -8.61
N ILE A 130 2.28 -3.81 -8.16
CA ILE A 130 2.91 -3.24 -6.96
C ILE A 130 3.19 -1.75 -7.15
N PHE A 131 3.78 -1.35 -8.28
CA PHE A 131 4.05 0.07 -8.51
C PHE A 131 2.78 0.90 -8.64
N SER A 132 1.73 0.37 -9.29
CA SER A 132 0.47 1.08 -9.42
C SER A 132 -0.20 1.33 -8.06
N ILE A 133 -0.25 0.32 -7.18
CA ILE A 133 -0.88 0.47 -5.86
C ILE A 133 -0.07 1.40 -4.94
N ASP A 134 1.26 1.37 -5.06
CA ASP A 134 2.13 2.30 -4.35
C ASP A 134 1.90 3.74 -4.82
N LEU A 135 1.83 3.98 -6.13
CA LEU A 135 1.51 5.30 -6.70
C LEU A 135 0.14 5.81 -6.25
N TYR A 136 -0.90 4.96 -6.23
CA TYR A 136 -2.21 5.34 -5.71
C TYR A 136 -2.15 5.74 -4.24
N TYR A 137 -1.38 5.03 -3.41
CA TYR A 137 -1.17 5.38 -2.01
C TYR A 137 -0.43 6.71 -1.86
N GLN A 138 0.58 6.98 -2.68
CA GLN A 138 1.29 8.27 -2.69
C GLN A 138 0.33 9.43 -3.00
N ILE A 139 -0.44 9.33 -4.10
CA ILE A 139 -1.37 10.38 -4.54
C ILE A 139 -2.45 10.63 -3.47
N THR A 140 -3.09 9.57 -2.96
CA THR A 140 -4.13 9.70 -1.93
C THR A 140 -3.61 10.29 -0.63
N SER A 141 -2.35 9.99 -0.27
CA SER A 141 -1.68 10.57 0.91
C SER A 141 -1.45 12.06 0.76
N TYR A 142 -0.93 12.54 -0.39
CA TYR A 142 -0.75 13.97 -0.62
C TYR A 142 -2.07 14.75 -0.61
N ILE A 143 -3.12 14.19 -1.22
CA ILE A 143 -4.46 14.76 -1.19
C ILE A 143 -4.98 14.86 0.25
N ALA A 144 -4.85 13.79 1.04
CA ALA A 144 -5.30 13.76 2.42
C ALA A 144 -4.56 14.79 3.31
N ILE A 145 -3.24 14.94 3.11
CA ILE A 145 -2.44 15.97 3.79
C ILE A 145 -2.97 17.37 3.44
N ALA A 146 -3.18 17.66 2.15
CA ALA A 146 -3.66 18.96 1.70
C ALA A 146 -5.05 19.30 2.26
N ILE A 147 -5.99 18.35 2.20
CA ILE A 147 -7.34 18.51 2.77
C ILE A 147 -7.26 18.72 4.28
N TYR A 148 -6.42 17.98 5.00
CA TYR A 148 -6.26 18.15 6.44
C TYR A 148 -5.67 19.52 6.82
N VAL A 149 -4.73 20.06 6.04
CA VAL A 149 -4.22 21.43 6.27
C VAL A 149 -5.37 22.45 6.17
N ILE A 150 -6.22 22.34 5.15
CA ILE A 150 -7.41 23.20 5.02
C ILE A 150 -8.33 23.01 6.23
N ASN A 151 -8.52 21.76 6.68
CA ASN A 151 -9.34 21.42 7.83
C ASN A 151 -8.88 22.11 9.12
N ILE A 152 -7.57 22.09 9.40
CA ILE A 152 -6.98 22.76 10.56
C ILE A 152 -7.22 24.27 10.50
N LEU A 153 -7.00 24.89 9.34
CA LEU A 153 -7.13 26.34 9.19
C LEU A 153 -8.57 26.79 9.41
N VAL A 154 -9.52 26.15 8.73
CA VAL A 154 -10.94 26.52 8.85
C VAL A 154 -11.48 26.20 10.24
N SER A 155 -11.13 25.04 10.81
CA SER A 155 -11.53 24.68 12.17
C SER A 155 -10.92 25.60 13.22
N GLY A 156 -9.65 25.99 13.06
CA GLY A 156 -8.97 26.93 13.95
C GLY A 156 -9.67 28.29 13.98
N VAL A 157 -10.02 28.85 12.81
CA VAL A 157 -10.78 30.11 12.74
C VAL A 157 -12.17 29.98 13.36
N ALA A 158 -12.87 28.87 13.10
CA ALA A 158 -14.19 28.63 13.69
C ALA A 158 -14.13 28.53 15.23
N LEU A 159 -13.10 27.88 15.78
CA LEU A 159 -12.93 27.69 17.23
C LEU A 159 -12.53 28.98 17.96
N GLN A 160 -11.83 29.91 17.31
CA GLN A 160 -11.49 31.20 17.94
C GLN A 160 -12.73 32.01 18.36
N GLN A 161 -13.86 31.81 17.68
CA GLN A 161 -15.10 32.51 17.97
C GLN A 161 -15.89 31.89 19.13
N THR A 162 -15.62 30.62 19.48
CA THR A 162 -16.42 29.84 20.45
C THR A 162 -15.55 29.12 21.51
N SER A 163 -14.29 29.51 21.67
CA SER A 163 -13.33 28.83 22.54
C SER A 163 -13.63 28.99 24.04
N LEU A 164 -13.47 27.91 24.82
CA LEU A 164 -13.53 27.89 26.30
C LEU A 164 -12.19 28.26 26.96
N GLY A 165 -11.32 29.01 26.25
CA GLY A 165 -9.96 29.31 26.71
C GLY A 165 -9.00 28.11 26.61
N ASN A 166 -8.23 27.85 27.66
CA ASN A 166 -7.08 26.93 27.62
C ASN A 166 -7.43 25.48 27.27
N GLN A 167 -8.60 24.98 27.68
CA GLN A 167 -9.00 23.60 27.44
C GLN A 167 -9.19 23.31 25.93
N THR A 168 -9.87 24.18 25.21
CA THR A 168 -10.06 24.10 23.75
C THR A 168 -8.70 24.07 23.05
N THR A 169 -7.79 24.97 23.42
CA THR A 169 -6.45 25.07 22.82
C THR A 169 -5.62 23.81 23.03
N ILE A 170 -5.60 23.26 24.26
CA ILE A 170 -4.82 22.05 24.57
C ILE A 170 -5.33 20.86 23.77
N ILE A 171 -6.65 20.67 23.68
CA ILE A 171 -7.24 19.54 22.96
C ILE A 171 -7.02 19.69 21.45
N PHE A 172 -7.20 20.90 20.90
CA PHE A 172 -6.92 21.20 19.50
C PHE A 172 -5.45 20.92 19.15
N LEU A 173 -4.51 21.39 19.97
CA LEU A 173 -3.07 21.18 19.76
C LEU A 173 -2.69 19.68 19.86
N THR A 174 -3.30 18.96 20.79
CA THR A 174 -3.06 17.52 20.95
C THR A 174 -3.54 16.73 19.73
N ASN A 175 -4.73 17.05 19.21
CA ASN A 175 -5.24 16.46 17.97
C ASN A 175 -4.33 16.78 16.76
N LEU A 176 -3.83 18.01 16.68
CA LEU A 176 -2.87 18.40 15.66
C LEU A 176 -1.59 17.57 15.74
N LEU A 177 -1.05 17.36 16.95
CA LEU A 177 0.16 16.58 17.18
C LEU A 177 0.00 15.12 16.75
N PHE A 178 -1.15 14.49 17.06
CA PHE A 178 -1.42 13.12 16.60
C PHE A 178 -1.42 13.00 15.08
N MET A 179 -2.01 13.98 14.38
CA MET A 179 -2.03 13.98 12.92
C MET A 179 -0.68 14.31 12.29
N ILE A 180 0.10 15.21 12.89
CA ILE A 180 1.48 15.46 12.47
C ILE A 180 2.29 14.17 12.55
N ASN A 181 2.20 13.44 13.66
CA ASN A 181 2.92 12.17 13.81
C ASN A 181 2.51 11.14 12.75
N LYS A 182 1.20 10.99 12.48
CA LYS A 182 0.72 10.10 11.41
C LYS A 182 1.26 10.53 10.04
N PHE A 183 1.16 11.81 9.69
CA PHE A 183 1.63 12.28 8.38
C PHE A 183 3.14 12.27 8.22
N SER A 184 3.92 12.48 9.30
CA SER A 184 5.37 12.28 9.26
C SER A 184 5.72 10.82 8.93
N ASN A 185 4.99 9.85 9.50
CA ASN A 185 5.19 8.44 9.17
C ASN A 185 4.83 8.15 7.71
N VAL A 186 3.68 8.63 7.24
CA VAL A 186 3.24 8.49 5.84
C VAL A 186 4.25 9.13 4.89
N TYR A 187 4.72 10.35 5.19
CA TYR A 187 5.67 11.09 4.37
C TYR A 187 6.96 10.30 4.14
N ILE A 188 7.51 9.68 5.19
CA ILE A 188 8.73 8.87 5.07
C ILE A 188 8.49 7.60 4.22
N ILE A 189 7.26 7.07 4.15
CA ILE A 189 6.93 5.89 3.36
C ILE A 189 6.72 6.25 1.88
N ILE A 190 6.06 7.38 1.60
CA ILE A 190 5.76 7.79 0.22
C ILE A 190 6.94 8.49 -0.47
N ASN A 191 7.87 9.07 0.30
CA ASN A 191 9.05 9.74 -0.20
C ASN A 191 10.27 8.81 -0.20
N THR A 192 10.11 7.63 -0.80
CA THR A 192 11.18 6.64 -0.98
C THR A 192 11.49 6.44 -2.46
N ASP A 193 12.67 5.89 -2.73
CA ASP A 193 13.04 5.50 -4.09
C ASP A 193 12.14 4.37 -4.61
N LYS A 194 12.05 4.27 -5.94
CA LYS A 194 11.08 3.41 -6.64
C LYS A 194 11.04 1.95 -6.16
N ASN A 195 12.18 1.33 -5.81
CA ASN A 195 12.22 -0.07 -5.38
C ASN A 195 12.30 -0.24 -3.85
N ILE A 196 12.18 0.85 -3.08
CA ILE A 196 12.25 0.81 -1.62
C ILE A 196 10.82 0.83 -1.06
N PHE A 197 10.38 -0.34 -0.59
CA PHE A 197 9.05 -0.50 0.01
C PHE A 197 9.17 -0.72 1.52
N PHE A 198 8.87 0.30 2.31
CA PHE A 198 8.73 0.15 3.77
C PHE A 198 7.35 -0.39 4.14
N SER A 199 7.32 -1.23 5.18
CA SER A 199 6.07 -1.58 5.87
C SER A 199 5.49 -0.35 6.55
N ALA A 200 4.17 -0.15 6.40
CA ALA A 200 3.46 0.93 7.08
C ALA A 200 3.10 0.62 8.54
N TYR A 201 3.24 -0.64 8.97
CA TYR A 201 2.68 -1.12 10.24
C TYR A 201 3.71 -1.60 11.24
N LEU A 202 4.91 -1.97 10.80
CA LEU A 202 5.95 -2.46 11.71
C LEU A 202 6.58 -1.29 12.47
N ASN A 203 6.60 -1.39 13.80
CA ASN A 203 7.16 -0.35 14.70
C ASN A 203 8.61 0.03 14.33
N THR A 204 9.36 -0.92 13.77
CA THR A 204 10.60 -0.68 13.04
C THR A 204 10.29 -0.71 11.56
N LYS A 205 10.59 0.37 10.84
CA LYS A 205 10.48 0.42 9.37
C LYS A 205 11.40 -0.64 8.77
N VAL A 206 10.84 -1.78 8.42
CA VAL A 206 11.54 -2.82 7.67
C VAL A 206 11.20 -2.68 6.21
N GLN A 207 12.20 -2.91 5.37
CA GLN A 207 12.07 -2.85 3.93
C GLN A 207 11.81 -4.25 3.39
N PHE A 208 10.84 -4.38 2.49
CA PHE A 208 10.67 -5.58 1.68
C PHE A 208 11.79 -5.63 0.64
N ASN A 209 12.71 -6.59 0.78
CA ASN A 209 13.93 -6.67 -0.04
C ASN A 209 14.13 -8.04 -0.71
N ASP A 210 13.28 -9.02 -0.45
CA ASP A 210 13.34 -10.35 -1.06
C ASP A 210 11.96 -10.79 -1.58
N ILE A 211 11.92 -11.83 -2.41
CA ILE A 211 10.68 -12.43 -2.91
C ILE A 211 10.19 -13.49 -1.92
N ASP A 212 8.87 -13.52 -1.65
CA ASP A 212 8.29 -14.59 -0.82
C ASP A 212 8.60 -15.98 -1.42
N PRO A 213 9.14 -16.94 -0.65
CA PRO A 213 9.50 -18.27 -1.10
C PRO A 213 8.36 -19.02 -1.79
N ARG A 214 7.10 -18.74 -1.43
CA ARG A 214 5.92 -19.32 -2.08
C ARG A 214 5.77 -18.83 -3.51
N GLU A 215 6.10 -17.56 -3.76
CA GLU A 215 6.11 -16.98 -5.09
C GLU A 215 7.31 -17.50 -5.89
N LEU A 216 8.48 -17.65 -5.27
CA LEU A 216 9.67 -18.25 -5.91
C LEU A 216 9.40 -19.68 -6.40
N ASN A 217 8.83 -20.53 -5.54
CA ASN A 217 8.44 -21.90 -5.89
C ASN A 217 7.45 -21.96 -7.08
N LYS A 218 6.56 -20.97 -7.22
CA LYS A 218 5.63 -20.90 -8.38
C LYS A 218 6.38 -20.54 -9.66
N ILE A 219 7.39 -19.69 -9.58
CA ILE A 219 8.23 -19.29 -10.71
C ILE A 219 9.04 -20.51 -11.18
N GLU A 220 9.74 -21.19 -10.28
CA GLU A 220 10.54 -22.39 -10.59
C GLU A 220 9.68 -23.53 -11.18
N LYS A 221 8.46 -23.73 -10.65
CA LYS A 221 7.52 -24.70 -11.20
C LYS A 221 7.05 -24.32 -12.61
N ARG A 222 6.87 -23.03 -12.92
CA ARG A 222 6.54 -22.59 -14.29
C ARG A 222 7.71 -22.79 -15.25
N GLN A 223 8.92 -22.44 -14.82
CA GLN A 223 10.13 -22.58 -15.64
C GLN A 223 10.41 -24.06 -15.95
N SER A 224 10.28 -24.96 -14.97
CA SER A 224 10.43 -26.40 -15.20
C SER A 224 9.37 -26.97 -16.15
N ILE A 225 8.12 -26.52 -16.07
CA ILE A 225 7.07 -26.90 -17.02
C ILE A 225 7.37 -26.36 -18.43
N GLN A 226 7.80 -25.12 -18.57
CA GLN A 226 8.17 -24.53 -19.87
C GLN A 226 9.33 -25.28 -20.51
N GLN A 227 10.35 -25.64 -19.72
CA GLN A 227 11.48 -26.43 -20.19
C GLN A 227 11.05 -27.84 -20.63
N TYR A 228 10.12 -28.46 -19.89
CA TYR A 228 9.56 -29.76 -20.25
C TYR A 228 8.74 -29.72 -21.55
N VAL A 229 7.88 -28.71 -21.72
CA VAL A 229 7.10 -28.50 -22.96
C VAL A 229 8.03 -28.26 -24.15
N TYR A 230 9.04 -27.41 -24.00
CA TYR A 230 10.06 -27.18 -25.03
C TYR A 230 10.78 -28.47 -25.44
N ASN A 231 11.17 -29.30 -24.47
CA ASN A 231 11.81 -30.58 -24.73
C ASN A 231 10.87 -31.57 -25.45
N ILE A 232 9.56 -31.58 -25.13
CA ILE A 232 8.56 -32.38 -25.84
C ILE A 232 8.35 -31.90 -27.27
N GLU A 233 8.20 -30.60 -27.50
CA GLU A 233 7.99 -30.02 -28.83
C GLU A 233 9.20 -30.31 -29.74
N LYS A 234 10.41 -30.16 -29.19
CA LYS A 234 11.66 -30.56 -29.85
C LYS A 234 11.73 -32.06 -30.16
N SER A 235 11.24 -32.91 -29.25
CA SER A 235 11.23 -34.38 -29.44
C SER A 235 10.15 -34.85 -30.41
N ARG A 236 9.11 -34.05 -30.64
CA ARG A 236 8.01 -34.34 -31.58
C ARG A 236 8.25 -33.80 -33.00
N GLY A 237 9.41 -33.21 -33.27
CA GLY A 237 9.80 -32.77 -34.61
C GLY A 237 8.98 -31.58 -35.13
N PHE A 238 8.28 -30.84 -34.27
CA PHE A 238 7.65 -29.58 -34.67
C PHE A 238 8.77 -28.56 -34.93
N CYS A 239 8.93 -28.13 -36.18
CA CYS A 239 9.79 -27.00 -36.52
C CYS A 239 9.34 -25.80 -35.71
N LEU A 240 10.18 -25.40 -34.75
CA LEU A 240 10.03 -24.13 -34.07
C LEU A 240 10.10 -23.04 -35.15
N ILE A 241 9.00 -22.30 -35.34
CA ILE A 241 9.12 -20.92 -35.81
C ILE A 241 10.05 -20.28 -34.78
N GLU A 242 11.28 -19.93 -35.19
CA GLU A 242 12.24 -19.26 -34.32
C GLU A 242 11.53 -18.06 -33.70
N LYS A 243 11.23 -18.13 -32.40
CA LYS A 243 10.92 -16.92 -31.65
C LYS A 243 12.19 -16.06 -31.68
N PRO A 244 12.08 -14.76 -32.01
CA PRO A 244 13.25 -13.91 -32.12
C PRO A 244 14.02 -13.94 -30.80
N LYS A 245 15.34 -14.14 -30.89
CA LYS A 245 16.26 -13.99 -29.77
C LYS A 245 16.03 -12.60 -29.16
N ILE A 246 15.49 -12.54 -27.95
CA ILE A 246 15.53 -11.33 -27.13
C ILE A 246 16.97 -11.19 -26.66
N ASN A 247 17.80 -10.57 -27.49
CA ASN A 247 19.07 -10.03 -27.05
C ASN A 247 18.76 -8.78 -26.24
N PHE A 248 19.04 -8.82 -24.93
CA PHE A 248 19.21 -7.62 -24.14
C PHE A 248 20.48 -6.91 -24.62
N LEU A 249 20.35 -6.14 -25.70
CA LEU A 249 21.32 -5.12 -26.07
C LEU A 249 20.83 -3.78 -25.51
N ASN A 250 21.68 -3.25 -24.64
CA ASN A 250 21.69 -1.91 -24.13
C ASN A 250 21.52 -0.88 -25.29
N THR A 251 20.91 0.26 -24.99
CA THR A 251 20.74 1.48 -25.83
C THR A 251 19.43 1.65 -26.64
N GLY A 252 18.59 2.56 -26.14
CA GLY A 252 17.92 3.66 -26.86
C GLY A 252 17.08 3.38 -28.12
N GLY A 253 15.76 3.56 -27.98
CA GLY A 253 14.87 4.05 -29.05
C GLY A 253 14.29 2.98 -29.99
N PHE A 254 12.96 2.90 -30.06
CA PHE A 254 12.25 2.06 -31.03
C PHE A 254 11.33 2.91 -31.91
N ILE A 255 11.61 2.94 -33.21
CA ILE A 255 10.65 3.26 -34.28
C ILE A 255 10.22 1.91 -34.88
N ILE A 256 8.92 1.72 -35.03
CA ILE A 256 8.30 0.54 -35.65
C ILE A 256 8.19 0.80 -37.14
N ASP A 257 8.56 -0.17 -37.98
CA ASP A 257 8.00 -0.27 -39.32
C ASP A 257 7.60 -1.73 -39.63
N MET A 258 6.36 -1.91 -40.08
CA MET A 258 5.74 -3.17 -40.47
C MET A 258 5.79 -3.30 -41.99
N SER A 259 6.17 -4.46 -42.53
CA SER A 259 5.61 -4.93 -43.82
C SER A 259 5.84 -6.42 -44.08
N SER A 260 4.99 -6.96 -44.98
CA SER A 260 4.81 -8.32 -45.51
C SER A 260 3.68 -9.12 -44.83
N SER A 261 2.49 -9.38 -45.40
CA SER A 261 1.97 -9.68 -46.75
C SER A 261 2.29 -11.08 -47.30
N GLU A 262 1.31 -12.00 -47.24
CA GLU A 262 0.99 -13.14 -48.16
C GLU A 262 -0.16 -13.95 -47.50
N SER A 263 -1.41 -13.92 -47.99
CA SER A 263 -2.06 -14.59 -49.14
C SER A 263 -2.43 -16.07 -48.87
N ASP A 264 -3.72 -16.30 -48.58
CA ASP A 264 -4.37 -17.61 -48.39
C ASP A 264 -4.81 -18.24 -49.73
N PRO A 265 -4.86 -19.58 -49.85
CA PRO A 265 -5.55 -20.25 -50.94
C PRO A 265 -6.97 -20.71 -50.56
N GLU A 266 -7.86 -20.48 -51.51
CA GLU A 266 -9.30 -20.75 -51.56
C GLU A 266 -9.60 -22.25 -51.78
N PHE A 267 -10.52 -22.83 -51.01
CA PHE A 267 -11.05 -24.18 -51.23
C PHE A 267 -12.55 -24.11 -51.54
N THR A 268 -12.91 -24.59 -52.73
CA THR A 268 -14.27 -24.64 -53.28
C THR A 268 -15.00 -25.89 -52.82
N GLU A 269 -16.21 -25.73 -52.27
CA GLU A 269 -17.14 -26.83 -52.02
C GLU A 269 -18.39 -26.65 -52.91
N LYS A 270 -18.74 -27.73 -53.61
CA LYS A 270 -19.82 -27.82 -54.59
C LYS A 270 -21.14 -28.14 -53.89
N GLU A 271 -22.19 -27.39 -54.20
CA GLU A 271 -23.60 -27.76 -53.94
C GLU A 271 -24.08 -28.77 -55.00
N GLU A 272 -24.72 -29.86 -54.57
CA GLU A 272 -25.70 -30.60 -55.36
C GLU A 272 -26.91 -30.98 -54.47
N LEU A 273 -28.07 -30.50 -54.94
CA LEU A 273 -29.48 -30.76 -54.58
C LEU A 273 -30.07 -30.25 -53.26
#